data_AF-J9C480-F1
#
_entry.id   AF-J9C480-F1
#
_cell.length_a   1.000
_cell.length_b   1.000
_cell.length_c   1.000
_cell.angle_alpha   90.00
_cell.angle_beta   90.00
_cell.angle_gamma   90.00
#
_symmetry.space_group_name_H-M   'P 1'
#
loop_
_entity.id
_entity.type
_entity.pdbx_description
1 polymer ?
#
loop_
_entity_poly.entity_id
_entity_poly.type
_entity_poly.pdbx_seq_one_letter_code
_entity_poly.pdbx_strand_id
1 'polypeptide(L)'
;SQAALGYGMSASPEVSERIQANINKLKESGTYLVAQISCCIDNAYASRSMNVALKTPFGSVYTDEAGLWLDPYSIEVRNYVVELTRELYAMGFDEVVLADVVHPVIERENQDDAPKDPSGNPMPDFMYSVEMSTPPGPVNAVCGFAVYVANQLKDREGVLSIYTDSKVSLVRADEKTGQDATLLFKLFDRVYFPTDKAAYSYNVSDVESSVLTGE
;
A
#
# COMPACT_ATOMS: atom_id res chain seq x y z
N SER A 1 7.86 11.94 -14.03
CA SER A 1 7.30 12.98 -13.16
C SER A 1 8.41 13.53 -12.25
N GLN A 2 8.26 14.69 -11.59
CA GLN A 2 9.33 15.30 -10.79
C GLN A 2 9.65 14.51 -9.51
N ALA A 3 8.66 13.91 -8.85
CA ALA A 3 8.85 13.05 -7.70
C ALA A 3 9.62 11.79 -8.11
N ALA A 4 9.19 11.10 -9.17
CA ALA A 4 9.94 9.97 -9.72
C ALA A 4 11.41 10.32 -9.99
N LEU A 5 11.69 11.50 -10.56
CA LEU A 5 13.07 11.98 -10.76
C LEU A 5 13.80 12.29 -9.44
N GLY A 6 13.10 12.85 -8.44
CA GLY A 6 13.61 13.10 -7.09
C GLY A 6 13.98 11.82 -6.32
N TYR A 7 13.26 10.73 -6.57
CA TYR A 7 13.59 9.37 -6.08
C TYR A 7 14.49 8.59 -7.06
N GLY A 8 14.99 9.27 -8.11
CA GLY A 8 15.95 8.76 -9.08
C GLY A 8 15.38 7.85 -10.18
N MET A 9 14.07 7.62 -10.21
CA MET A 9 13.37 6.92 -11.29
C MET A 9 13.26 7.83 -12.52
N SER A 10 14.19 7.70 -13.47
CA SER A 10 14.12 8.42 -14.74
C SER A 10 13.57 7.53 -15.86
N ALA A 11 12.41 7.92 -16.38
CA ALA A 11 12.02 7.56 -17.73
C ALA A 11 12.70 8.52 -18.72
N SER A 12 13.00 8.09 -19.94
CA SER A 12 13.53 9.02 -20.95
C SER A 12 12.50 10.13 -21.22
N PRO A 13 12.95 11.35 -21.62
CA PRO A 13 12.03 12.43 -21.97
C PRO A 13 11.00 12.02 -23.03
N GLU A 14 11.44 11.24 -24.02
CA GLU A 14 10.59 10.70 -25.09
C GLU A 14 9.47 9.79 -24.56
N VAL A 15 9.76 8.94 -23.56
CA VAL A 15 8.75 8.09 -22.93
C VAL A 15 7.74 8.95 -22.15
N SER A 16 8.21 9.98 -21.46
CA SER A 16 7.35 10.88 -20.69
C SER A 16 6.39 11.67 -21.59
N GLU A 17 6.89 12.19 -22.72
CA GLU A 17 6.07 12.90 -23.72
C GLU A 17 5.02 11.97 -24.34
N ARG A 18 5.38 10.72 -24.67
CA ARG A 18 4.44 9.73 -25.20
C ARG A 18 3.34 9.37 -24.21
N ILE A 19 3.67 9.25 -22.93
CA ILE A 19 2.68 9.00 -21.87
C ILE A 19 1.69 10.17 -21.81
N GLN A 20 2.17 11.41 -21.78
CA GLN A 20 1.29 12.57 -21.73
C GLN A 20 0.39 12.69 -22.97
N ALA A 21 0.94 12.47 -24.16
CA ALA A 21 0.16 12.49 -25.40
C ALA A 21 -0.95 11.42 -25.42
N ASN A 22 -0.66 10.21 -24.91
CA ASN A 22 -1.65 9.14 -24.80
C ASN A 22 -2.75 9.48 -23.80
N ILE A 23 -2.39 10.06 -22.64
CA ILE A 23 -3.36 10.49 -21.64
C ILE A 23 -4.32 11.52 -22.25
N ASN A 24 -3.80 12.56 -22.88
CA ASN A 24 -4.61 13.60 -23.50
C ASN A 24 -5.59 13.01 -24.53
N LYS A 25 -5.12 12.10 -25.39
CA LYS A 25 -5.96 11.42 -26.38
C LYS A 25 -7.10 10.60 -25.75
N LEU A 26 -6.83 9.89 -24.65
CA LEU A 26 -7.85 9.10 -23.94
C LEU A 26 -8.86 10.01 -23.23
N LYS A 27 -8.42 11.17 -22.72
CA LYS A 27 -9.30 12.18 -22.13
C LYS A 27 -10.20 12.83 -23.17
N GLU A 28 -9.68 13.14 -24.35
CA GLU A 28 -10.48 13.65 -25.49
C GLU A 28 -11.60 12.68 -25.90
N SER A 29 -11.40 11.37 -25.73
CA SER A 29 -12.43 10.36 -25.99
C SER A 29 -13.38 10.11 -24.81
N GLY A 30 -13.28 10.88 -23.72
CA GLY A 30 -14.12 10.75 -22.53
C GLY A 30 -13.84 9.49 -21.69
N THR A 31 -12.65 8.90 -21.80
CA THR A 31 -12.27 7.71 -21.03
C THR A 31 -11.93 8.08 -19.59
N TYR A 32 -12.47 7.34 -18.63
CA TYR A 32 -12.10 7.45 -17.22
C TYR A 32 -10.75 6.78 -16.97
N LEU A 33 -9.75 7.54 -16.52
CA LEU A 33 -8.39 7.06 -16.35
C LEU A 33 -8.09 6.70 -14.90
N VAL A 34 -7.68 5.45 -14.69
CA VAL A 34 -7.27 4.93 -13.38
C VAL A 34 -5.78 4.61 -13.42
N ALA A 35 -5.02 5.14 -12.46
CA ALA A 35 -3.64 4.74 -12.21
C ALA A 35 -3.54 3.89 -10.94
N GLN A 36 -2.60 2.96 -10.90
CA GLN A 36 -2.32 2.13 -9.73
C GLN A 36 -0.89 2.36 -9.27
N ILE A 37 -0.70 2.48 -7.95
CA ILE A 37 0.62 2.59 -7.31
C ILE A 37 0.80 1.41 -6.36
N SER A 38 1.86 0.61 -6.53
CA SER A 38 2.30 -0.33 -5.50
C SER A 38 3.02 0.43 -4.40
N CYS A 39 2.49 0.40 -3.18
CA CYS A 39 2.91 1.34 -2.12
C CYS A 39 3.99 0.78 -1.21
N CYS A 40 3.91 -0.50 -0.83
CA CYS A 40 4.87 -1.13 0.07
C CYS A 40 5.79 -2.14 -0.64
N ILE A 41 5.68 -2.28 -1.97
CA ILE A 41 6.53 -3.18 -2.76
C ILE A 41 7.12 -2.39 -3.93
N ASP A 42 8.41 -2.04 -3.84
CA ASP A 42 9.10 -1.29 -4.90
C ASP A 42 10.59 -1.65 -4.97
N ASN A 43 10.95 -2.42 -6.00
CA ASN A 43 12.32 -2.84 -6.24
C ASN A 43 13.25 -1.66 -6.56
N ALA A 44 12.77 -0.67 -7.30
CA ALA A 44 13.58 0.46 -7.73
C ALA A 44 13.92 1.37 -6.54
N TYR A 45 12.95 1.66 -5.68
CA TYR A 45 13.18 2.53 -4.52
C TYR A 45 14.00 1.80 -3.45
N ALA A 46 13.64 0.56 -3.11
CA ALA A 46 14.36 -0.23 -2.10
C ALA A 46 15.82 -0.47 -2.48
N SER A 47 16.13 -0.71 -3.75
CA SER A 47 17.51 -0.92 -4.23
C SER A 47 18.38 0.34 -4.14
N ARG A 48 17.76 1.53 -4.11
CA ARG A 48 18.47 2.82 -4.07
C ARG A 48 18.60 3.38 -2.66
N SER A 49 17.65 3.06 -1.78
CA SER A 49 17.66 3.49 -0.38
C SER A 49 17.29 2.32 0.53
N MET A 50 18.30 1.63 1.04
CA MET A 50 18.10 0.55 2.03
C MET A 50 17.55 1.06 3.38
N ASN A 51 17.49 2.38 3.58
CA ASN A 51 16.97 2.97 4.81
C ASN A 51 15.44 2.96 4.86
N VAL A 52 14.77 2.96 3.71
CA VAL A 52 13.31 2.91 3.63
C VAL A 52 12.78 1.48 3.46
N ALA A 53 13.68 0.51 3.30
CA ALA A 53 13.32 -0.88 3.10
C ALA A 53 12.97 -1.55 4.43
N LEU A 54 11.95 -2.42 4.40
CA LEU A 54 11.66 -3.31 5.52
C LEU A 54 12.81 -4.32 5.66
N LYS A 55 13.21 -4.63 6.89
CA LYS A 55 14.35 -5.50 7.15
C LYS A 55 13.94 -6.75 7.90
N THR A 56 14.66 -7.83 7.64
CA THR A 56 14.67 -9.03 8.47
C THR A 56 15.28 -8.72 9.85
N PRO A 57 15.12 -9.61 10.84
CA PRO A 57 15.66 -9.41 12.18
C PRO A 57 17.20 -9.42 12.22
N PHE A 58 17.82 -9.94 11.16
CA PHE A 58 19.26 -9.97 10.98
C PHE A 58 19.78 -8.76 10.15
N GLY A 59 18.91 -7.79 9.85
CA GLY A 59 19.28 -6.51 9.23
C GLY A 59 19.34 -6.51 7.70
N SER A 60 19.16 -7.65 7.04
CA SER A 60 19.05 -7.71 5.57
C SER A 60 17.70 -7.18 5.10
N VAL A 61 17.66 -6.53 3.92
CA VAL A 61 16.42 -6.09 3.27
C VAL A 61 15.51 -7.29 3.01
N TYR A 62 14.23 -7.15 3.34
CA TYR A 62 13.23 -8.19 3.11
C TYR A 62 12.72 -8.17 1.66
N THR A 63 12.64 -9.37 1.09
CA THR A 63 12.10 -9.60 -0.25
C THR A 63 11.45 -10.97 -0.30
N ASP A 64 10.40 -11.10 -1.11
CA ASP A 64 9.72 -12.34 -1.42
C ASP A 64 9.37 -12.42 -2.92
N GLU A 65 8.46 -13.31 -3.30
CA GLU A 65 8.00 -13.46 -4.68
C GLU A 65 7.29 -12.22 -5.24
N ALA A 66 6.72 -11.37 -4.37
CA ALA A 66 6.05 -10.14 -4.78
C ALA A 66 7.07 -9.02 -5.06
N GLY A 67 8.18 -8.98 -4.33
CA GLY A 67 9.30 -8.07 -4.61
C GLY A 67 10.06 -7.64 -3.36
N LEU A 68 10.70 -6.48 -3.43
CA LEU A 68 11.39 -5.84 -2.31
C LEU A 68 10.42 -4.96 -1.53
N TRP A 69 10.37 -5.17 -0.22
CA TRP A 69 9.39 -4.50 0.63
C TRP A 69 9.94 -3.20 1.22
N LEU A 70 9.10 -2.18 1.19
CA LEU A 70 9.31 -0.89 1.85
C LEU A 70 8.67 -0.90 3.23
N ASP A 71 9.25 -0.14 4.15
CA ASP A 71 8.73 0.04 5.50
C ASP A 71 7.52 0.98 5.51
N PRO A 72 6.29 0.51 5.86
CA PRO A 72 5.10 1.36 5.90
C PRO A 72 5.15 2.44 6.98
N TYR A 73 6.07 2.37 7.95
CA TYR A 73 6.30 3.41 8.94
C TYR A 73 7.20 4.55 8.45
N SER A 74 7.98 4.33 7.39
CA SER A 74 8.84 5.38 6.85
C SER A 74 8.01 6.55 6.34
N ILE A 75 8.33 7.74 6.85
CA ILE A 75 7.69 8.98 6.40
C ILE A 75 8.07 9.31 4.96
N GLU A 76 9.27 8.92 4.54
CA GLU A 76 9.77 9.06 3.18
C GLU A 76 8.94 8.22 2.20
N VAL A 77 8.63 6.96 2.54
CA VAL A 77 7.76 6.10 1.70
C VAL A 77 6.35 6.69 1.62
N ARG A 78 5.80 7.17 2.74
CA ARG A 78 4.48 7.81 2.75
C ARG A 78 4.42 9.08 1.90
N ASN A 79 5.42 9.94 2.02
CA ASN A 79 5.54 11.16 1.23
C ASN A 79 5.71 10.86 -0.26
N TYR A 80 6.54 9.86 -0.59
CA TYR A 80 6.71 9.39 -1.96
C TYR A 80 5.38 9.04 -2.62
N VAL A 81 4.53 8.25 -1.94
CA VAL A 81 3.21 7.86 -2.47
C VAL A 81 2.27 9.06 -2.61
N VAL A 82 2.30 10.00 -1.66
CA VAL A 82 1.52 11.25 -1.75
C VAL A 82 1.94 12.07 -2.97
N GLU A 83 3.24 12.24 -3.17
CA GLU A 83 3.79 13.01 -4.29
C GLU A 83 3.44 12.36 -5.63
N LEU A 84 3.66 11.05 -5.78
CA LEU A 84 3.27 10.32 -6.98
C LEU A 84 1.76 10.46 -7.28
N THR A 85 0.93 10.36 -6.25
CA THR A 85 -0.52 10.49 -6.40
C THR A 85 -0.90 11.88 -6.93
N ARG A 86 -0.31 12.95 -6.37
CA ARG A 86 -0.52 14.32 -6.86
C ARG A 86 -0.08 14.49 -8.30
N GLU A 87 1.03 13.88 -8.68
CA GLU A 87 1.53 13.94 -10.06
C GLU A 87 0.61 13.21 -11.04
N LEU A 88 0.05 12.06 -10.66
CA LEU A 88 -0.91 11.34 -11.50
C LEU A 88 -2.18 12.17 -11.73
N TYR A 89 -2.70 12.84 -10.70
CA TYR A 89 -3.81 13.78 -10.89
C TYR A 89 -3.43 14.93 -11.82
N ALA A 90 -2.25 15.54 -11.63
CA ALA A 90 -1.76 16.61 -12.52
C ALA A 90 -1.54 16.16 -13.97
N MET A 91 -1.24 14.88 -14.19
CA MET A 91 -1.14 14.29 -15.52
C MET A 91 -2.50 14.06 -16.18
N GLY A 92 -3.60 14.05 -15.41
CA GLY A 92 -4.97 13.95 -15.89
C GLY A 92 -5.71 12.65 -15.54
N PHE A 93 -5.13 11.80 -14.67
CA PHE A 93 -5.83 10.62 -14.15
C PHE A 93 -7.00 11.04 -13.25
N ASP A 94 -8.13 10.36 -13.41
CA ASP A 94 -9.36 10.61 -12.65
C ASP A 94 -9.35 9.89 -11.30
N GLU A 95 -8.63 8.78 -11.21
CA GLU A 95 -8.51 7.95 -10.01
C GLU A 95 -7.10 7.42 -9.82
N VAL A 96 -6.65 7.39 -8.56
CA VAL A 96 -5.44 6.69 -8.14
C VAL A 96 -5.81 5.60 -7.13
N VAL A 97 -5.43 4.36 -7.45
CA VAL A 97 -5.63 3.20 -6.60
C VAL A 97 -4.32 2.84 -5.90
N LEU A 98 -4.33 2.82 -4.58
CA LEU A 98 -3.22 2.35 -3.77
C LEU A 98 -3.29 0.82 -3.66
N ALA A 99 -2.29 0.15 -4.21
CA ALA A 99 -2.10 -1.29 -4.14
C ALA A 99 -0.98 -1.63 -3.16
N ASP A 100 -0.98 -2.88 -2.70
CA ASP A 100 0.05 -3.44 -1.81
C ASP A 100 0.25 -2.61 -0.54
N VAL A 101 -0.81 -1.96 -0.05
CA VAL A 101 -0.85 -1.31 1.27
C VAL A 101 -1.18 -2.40 2.29
N VAL A 102 -0.17 -3.21 2.57
CA VAL A 102 -0.27 -4.44 3.34
C VAL A 102 1.04 -4.71 4.05
N HIS A 103 1.00 -5.49 5.13
CA HIS A 103 2.17 -5.99 5.82
C HIS A 103 2.50 -7.41 5.31
N PRO A 104 3.79 -7.74 5.09
CA PRO A 104 4.16 -9.09 4.69
C PRO A 104 3.83 -10.12 5.77
N VAL A 105 3.39 -11.30 5.36
CA VAL A 105 2.99 -12.38 6.27
C VAL A 105 4.00 -13.51 6.16
N ILE A 106 4.69 -13.80 7.26
CA ILE A 106 5.51 -15.01 7.37
C ILE A 106 4.62 -16.13 7.90
N GLU A 107 4.32 -17.11 7.05
CA GLU A 107 3.63 -18.32 7.48
C GLU A 107 4.60 -19.23 8.25
N ARG A 108 4.24 -19.58 9.48
CA ARG A 108 4.99 -20.53 10.32
C ARG A 108 4.05 -21.62 10.79
N GLU A 109 4.50 -22.86 10.72
CA GLU A 109 3.76 -24.01 11.25
C GLU A 109 3.74 -23.97 12.78
N ASN A 110 4.88 -23.66 13.41
CA ASN A 110 4.99 -23.54 14.86
C ASN A 110 5.55 -22.17 15.27
N GLN A 111 5.05 -21.65 16.40
CA GLN A 111 5.51 -20.35 16.91
C GLN A 111 6.98 -20.37 17.35
N ASP A 112 7.50 -21.54 17.74
CA ASP A 112 8.89 -21.77 18.11
C ASP A 112 9.88 -21.66 16.94
N ASP A 113 9.37 -21.67 15.69
CA ASP A 113 10.14 -21.45 14.47
C ASP A 113 10.52 -19.97 14.27
N ALA A 114 10.13 -19.09 15.20
CA ALA A 114 10.53 -17.69 15.21
C ALA A 114 12.07 -17.55 15.19
N PRO A 115 12.61 -16.53 14.51
CA PRO A 115 14.01 -16.16 14.69
C PRO A 115 14.29 -15.86 16.17
N LYS A 116 15.45 -16.29 16.66
CA LYS A 116 15.89 -16.10 18.04
C LYS A 116 17.22 -15.36 18.09
N ASP A 117 17.38 -14.54 19.11
CA ASP A 117 18.67 -13.90 19.40
C ASP A 117 19.72 -14.93 19.87
N PRO A 118 21.01 -14.56 20.00
CA PRO A 118 22.04 -15.47 20.49
C PRO A 118 21.81 -16.02 21.92
N SER A 119 20.89 -15.43 22.68
CA SER A 119 20.48 -15.86 24.02
C SER A 119 19.24 -16.79 24.00
N GLY A 120 18.65 -17.03 22.82
CA GLY A 120 17.48 -17.87 22.63
C GLY A 120 16.13 -17.16 22.75
N ASN A 121 16.10 -15.83 22.89
CA ASN A 121 14.83 -15.09 22.99
C ASN A 121 14.21 -14.86 21.60
N PRO A 122 12.88 -14.95 21.44
CA PRO A 122 12.21 -14.64 20.18
C PRO A 122 12.49 -13.21 19.71
N MET A 123 12.77 -13.08 18.42
CA MET A 123 12.89 -11.81 17.71
C MET A 123 11.58 -11.53 16.94
N PRO A 124 11.24 -10.25 16.66
CA PRO A 124 10.15 -9.94 15.73
C PRO A 124 10.46 -10.51 14.34
N ASP A 125 9.46 -10.69 13.48
CA ASP A 125 9.70 -11.12 12.09
C ASP A 125 10.39 -10.04 11.24
N PHE A 126 10.16 -8.78 11.60
CA PHE A 126 10.67 -7.64 10.84
C PHE A 126 11.20 -6.53 11.74
N MET A 127 12.14 -5.78 11.19
CA MET A 127 12.66 -4.54 11.75
C MET A 127 12.23 -3.38 10.87
N TYR A 128 11.73 -2.34 11.53
CA TYR A 128 11.30 -1.10 10.89
C TYR A 128 12.43 -0.06 10.97
N SER A 129 12.44 0.87 10.03
CA SER A 129 13.41 1.96 9.90
C SER A 129 13.21 3.08 10.91
N VAL A 130 12.05 3.12 11.57
CA VAL A 130 11.67 4.16 12.53
C VAL A 130 11.68 3.60 13.95
N GLU A 131 12.36 4.29 14.87
CA GLU A 131 12.25 4.00 16.31
C GLU A 131 10.90 4.47 16.85
N MET A 132 10.23 3.62 17.63
CA MET A 132 8.90 3.89 18.17
C MET A 132 8.86 3.68 19.67
N SER A 133 8.01 4.47 20.34
CA SER A 133 7.78 4.37 21.79
C SER A 133 6.85 3.20 22.16
N THR A 134 6.06 2.71 21.20
CA THR A 134 5.19 1.54 21.35
C THR A 134 5.68 0.40 20.47
N PRO A 135 5.46 -0.87 20.86
CA PRO A 135 5.75 -2.01 20.00
C PRO A 135 5.09 -1.83 18.62
N PRO A 136 5.86 -1.92 17.52
CA PRO A 136 5.28 -1.83 16.18
C PRO A 136 4.45 -3.08 15.89
N GLY A 137 3.51 -2.95 14.95
CA GLY A 137 2.69 -4.08 14.54
C GLY A 137 2.01 -3.84 13.19
N PRO A 138 1.57 -4.90 12.50
CA PRO A 138 1.03 -4.81 11.14
C PRO A 138 -0.11 -3.79 11.00
N VAL A 139 -1.08 -3.82 11.92
CA VAL A 139 -2.24 -2.91 11.89
C VAL A 139 -1.80 -1.45 12.01
N ASN A 140 -0.92 -1.13 12.97
CA ASN A 140 -0.43 0.23 13.15
C ASN A 140 0.42 0.71 11.95
N ALA A 141 1.17 -0.19 11.32
CA ALA A 141 1.96 0.10 10.13
C ALA A 141 1.06 0.49 8.95
N VAL A 142 0.11 -0.38 8.62
CA VAL A 142 -0.74 -0.29 7.43
C VAL A 142 -1.84 0.76 7.60
N CYS A 143 -2.57 0.74 8.72
CA CYS A 143 -3.58 1.76 9.00
C CYS A 143 -2.94 3.14 9.19
N GLY A 144 -1.78 3.21 9.83
CA GLY A 144 -1.03 4.46 9.98
C GLY A 144 -0.57 5.04 8.64
N PHE A 145 -0.13 4.18 7.72
CA PHE A 145 0.20 4.55 6.35
C PHE A 145 -1.04 5.10 5.63
N ALA A 146 -2.14 4.35 5.64
CA ALA A 146 -3.38 4.69 4.95
C ALA A 146 -3.98 6.02 5.46
N VAL A 147 -4.03 6.21 6.79
CA VAL A 147 -4.47 7.46 7.43
C VAL A 147 -3.59 8.63 7.02
N TYR A 148 -2.27 8.44 7.01
CA TYR A 148 -1.34 9.50 6.64
C TYR A 148 -1.57 9.95 5.19
N VAL A 149 -1.54 9.01 4.24
CA VAL A 149 -1.69 9.31 2.81
C VAL A 149 -3.05 9.94 2.52
N ALA A 150 -4.14 9.38 3.05
CA ALA A 150 -5.48 9.94 2.87
C ALA A 150 -5.60 11.36 3.44
N ASN A 151 -4.97 11.64 4.60
CA ASN A 151 -4.97 12.97 5.20
C ASN A 151 -4.19 14.00 4.37
N GLN A 152 -3.02 13.63 3.82
CA GLN A 152 -2.21 14.52 2.98
C GLN A 152 -2.83 14.81 1.60
N LEU A 153 -3.82 14.00 1.20
CA LEU A 153 -4.54 14.11 -0.07
C LEU A 153 -6.01 14.50 0.14
N LYS A 154 -6.37 15.14 1.26
CA LYS A 154 -7.76 15.57 1.52
C LYS A 154 -8.28 16.63 0.55
N ASP A 155 -7.38 17.43 0.00
CA ASP A 155 -7.64 18.53 -0.94
C ASP A 155 -7.48 18.11 -2.41
N ARG A 156 -7.36 16.80 -2.67
CA ARG A 156 -7.25 16.25 -4.03
C ARG A 156 -8.48 16.55 -4.88
N GLU A 157 -8.27 16.65 -6.20
CA GLU A 157 -9.36 16.81 -7.16
C GLU A 157 -9.90 15.46 -7.70
N GLY A 158 -9.06 14.41 -7.68
CA GLY A 158 -9.42 13.08 -8.18
C GLY A 158 -9.86 12.08 -7.10
N VAL A 159 -10.30 10.91 -7.53
CA VAL A 159 -10.73 9.81 -6.67
C VAL A 159 -9.52 9.07 -6.12
N LEU A 160 -9.46 8.89 -4.79
CA LEU A 160 -8.44 8.06 -4.15
C LEU A 160 -9.07 6.76 -3.67
N SER A 161 -8.52 5.66 -4.16
CA SER A 161 -9.01 4.31 -3.88
C SER A 161 -7.90 3.44 -3.31
N ILE A 162 -8.26 2.31 -2.71
CA ILE A 162 -7.31 1.37 -2.12
C ILE A 162 -7.79 -0.07 -2.27
N TYR A 163 -6.86 -1.00 -2.40
CA TYR A 163 -7.16 -2.44 -2.31
C TYR A 163 -7.17 -2.93 -0.87
N THR A 164 -8.04 -3.90 -0.61
CA THR A 164 -7.94 -4.77 0.56
C THR A 164 -8.05 -6.22 0.11
N ASP A 165 -7.09 -7.04 0.51
CA ASP A 165 -6.89 -8.39 -0.02
C ASP A 165 -7.25 -9.47 1.01
N SER A 166 -7.38 -9.08 2.27
CA SER A 166 -7.74 -9.96 3.36
C SER A 166 -9.25 -10.07 3.53
N LYS A 167 -9.80 -11.29 3.51
CA LYS A 167 -11.22 -11.49 3.91
C LYS A 167 -11.46 -11.13 5.37
N VAL A 168 -10.42 -11.23 6.22
CA VAL A 168 -10.52 -10.90 7.64
C VAL A 168 -10.70 -9.39 7.80
N SER A 169 -9.97 -8.58 7.02
CA SER A 169 -10.03 -7.11 7.08
C SER A 169 -11.43 -6.55 6.82
N LEU A 170 -12.26 -7.26 6.04
CA LEU A 170 -13.64 -6.88 5.75
C LEU A 170 -14.55 -6.89 6.98
N VAL A 171 -14.20 -7.67 8.01
CA VAL A 171 -14.99 -7.83 9.23
C VAL A 171 -14.34 -7.12 10.42
N ARG A 172 -13.01 -7.15 10.50
CA ARG A 172 -12.21 -6.54 11.58
C ARG A 172 -10.79 -6.33 11.13
N ALA A 173 -10.00 -5.53 11.86
CA ALA A 173 -8.57 -5.44 11.61
C ALA A 173 -7.90 -6.83 11.54
N ASP A 174 -7.14 -7.07 10.47
CA ASP A 174 -6.36 -8.27 10.30
C ASP A 174 -4.96 -8.07 10.88
N GLU A 175 -4.70 -8.69 12.03
CA GLU A 175 -3.43 -8.62 12.75
C GLU A 175 -2.22 -9.13 11.95
N LYS A 176 -2.44 -9.91 10.87
CA LYS A 176 -1.34 -10.42 10.02
C LYS A 176 -0.99 -9.44 8.90
N THR A 177 -1.99 -9.04 8.13
CA THR A 177 -1.81 -8.18 6.95
C THR A 177 -1.85 -6.69 7.30
N GLY A 178 -2.34 -6.33 8.48
CA GLY A 178 -2.50 -4.97 8.95
C GLY A 178 -3.72 -4.23 8.38
N GLN A 179 -4.46 -4.83 7.46
CA GLN A 179 -5.59 -4.15 6.80
C GLN A 179 -6.84 -4.14 7.70
N ASP A 180 -7.57 -3.02 7.67
CA ASP A 180 -8.87 -2.83 8.32
C ASP A 180 -9.81 -2.11 7.37
N ALA A 181 -10.71 -2.85 6.70
CA ALA A 181 -11.59 -2.26 5.70
C ALA A 181 -12.55 -1.23 6.32
N THR A 182 -12.96 -1.40 7.59
CA THR A 182 -13.84 -0.44 8.28
C THR A 182 -13.16 0.93 8.40
N LEU A 183 -11.85 0.95 8.64
CA LEU A 183 -11.07 2.18 8.59
C LEU A 183 -10.95 2.69 7.16
N LEU A 184 -10.59 1.83 6.20
CA LEU A 184 -10.39 2.23 4.81
C LEU A 184 -11.65 2.87 4.19
N PHE A 185 -12.84 2.33 4.46
CA PHE A 185 -14.12 2.89 3.99
C PHE A 185 -14.38 4.32 4.49
N LYS A 186 -13.76 4.74 5.59
CA LYS A 186 -13.89 6.11 6.12
C LYS A 186 -12.90 7.09 5.50
N LEU A 187 -11.84 6.60 4.86
CA LEU A 187 -10.70 7.39 4.40
C LEU A 187 -10.64 7.51 2.88
N PHE A 188 -11.07 6.47 2.17
CA PHE A 188 -10.94 6.35 0.71
C PHE A 188 -12.31 6.46 0.05
N ASP A 189 -12.33 7.00 -1.16
CA ASP A 189 -13.56 7.16 -1.95
C ASP A 189 -14.09 5.80 -2.39
N ARG A 190 -13.19 4.83 -2.64
CA ARG A 190 -13.52 3.45 -2.95
C ARG A 190 -12.52 2.50 -2.31
N VAL A 191 -13.03 1.35 -1.87
CA VAL A 191 -12.22 0.24 -1.37
C VAL A 191 -12.52 -0.97 -2.25
N TYR A 192 -11.50 -1.48 -2.94
CA TYR A 192 -11.63 -2.62 -3.83
C TYR A 192 -11.19 -3.88 -3.11
N PHE A 193 -11.97 -4.95 -3.26
CA PHE A 193 -11.57 -6.29 -2.87
C PHE A 193 -11.35 -7.11 -4.15
N PRO A 194 -10.10 -7.45 -4.51
CA PRO A 194 -9.85 -8.22 -5.71
C PRO A 194 -10.44 -9.63 -5.53
N THR A 195 -11.28 -10.01 -6.48
CA THR A 195 -11.82 -11.36 -6.57
C THR A 195 -11.31 -11.97 -7.86
N ASP A 196 -10.81 -13.19 -7.80
CA ASP A 196 -10.65 -13.95 -9.03
C ASP A 196 -12.05 -14.39 -9.52
N LYS A 197 -12.20 -14.53 -10.84
CA LYS A 197 -13.46 -14.97 -11.45
C LYS A 197 -13.87 -16.40 -11.03
N ALA A 198 -12.96 -17.18 -10.46
CA ALA A 198 -13.18 -18.55 -9.98
C ALA A 198 -13.57 -18.65 -8.48
N ALA A 199 -13.47 -17.56 -7.71
CA ALA A 199 -13.74 -17.48 -6.28
C ALA A 199 -15.22 -17.19 -5.96
N TYR A 200 -16.05 -17.05 -7.00
CA TYR A 200 -17.51 -16.96 -6.87
C TYR A 200 -18.11 -18.30 -6.41
N SER A 201 -18.21 -18.45 -5.10
CA SER A 201 -19.25 -19.29 -4.49
C SER A 201 -19.74 -18.79 -3.13
N TYR A 202 -19.60 -17.50 -2.79
CA TYR A 202 -20.33 -16.96 -1.63
C TYR A 202 -20.89 -15.56 -1.92
N ASN A 203 -22.16 -15.40 -1.57
CA ASN A 203 -23.06 -14.34 -1.99
C ASN A 203 -22.76 -13.02 -1.26
N VAL A 204 -22.94 -11.91 -1.99
CA VAL A 204 -22.90 -10.51 -1.53
C VAL A 204 -23.81 -10.23 -0.32
N SER A 205 -24.71 -11.16 0.03
CA SER A 205 -25.61 -11.11 1.19
C SER A 205 -24.92 -11.03 2.55
N ASP A 206 -23.66 -11.47 2.67
CA ASP A 206 -22.96 -11.48 3.97
C ASP A 206 -22.39 -10.10 4.36
N VAL A 207 -22.25 -9.18 3.40
CA VAL A 207 -21.73 -7.83 3.64
C VAL A 207 -22.86 -6.86 4.03
N GLU A 208 -24.10 -7.15 3.62
CA GLU A 208 -25.26 -6.30 3.92
C GLU A 208 -25.60 -6.25 5.41
N SER A 209 -25.29 -7.29 6.19
CA SER A 209 -25.60 -7.31 7.64
C SER A 209 -24.71 -6.39 8.49
N SER A 210 -23.63 -5.86 7.93
CA SER A 210 -22.60 -5.12 8.68
C SER A 210 -22.74 -3.59 8.55
N VAL A 211 -23.63 -3.11 7.68
CA VAL A 211 -23.87 -1.67 7.48
C VAL A 211 -25.17 -1.28 8.18
N LEU A 212 -25.06 -0.82 9.43
CA LEU A 212 -26.15 -0.08 10.06
C LEU A 212 -26.30 1.28 9.35
N THR A 213 -27.17 1.35 8.36
CA THR A 213 -27.78 2.61 7.95
C THR A 213 -28.67 3.09 9.09
N GLY A 214 -28.25 4.13 9.79
CA GLY A 214 -29.10 4.81 10.78
C GLY A 214 -30.35 5.36 10.11
N GLU A 215 -31.50 5.15 10.76
CA GLU A 215 -32.76 5.84 10.50
C GLU A 215 -32.68 7.34 10.84
#